data_AF-A0AAD6HJ75-F1
#
_entry.id   AF-A0AAD6HJ75-F1
#
_cell.length_a   1.000
_cell.length_b   1.000
_cell.length_c   1.000
_cell.angle_alpha   90.00
_cell.angle_beta   90.00
_cell.angle_gamma   90.00
#
_symmetry.space_group_name_H-M   'P 1'
#
loop_
_entity.id
_entity.type
_entity.pdbx_description
1 polymer ?
#
loop_
_entity_poly.entity_id
_entity_poly.type
_entity_poly.pdbx_seq_one_letter_code
_entity_poly.pdbx_strand_id
1 'polypeptide(L)'
;MANHQKAVLYQSDLFLLERWEEDSPLSMEAQREQIFSEFLQLGVRGREPYRIQKRNAGSYVNDLPAHSQELLQRVRQPNIGRDIVNDQLILWLRTYYADDSEPAWDTIYEEEMTRFLEEDMICNDESLYNFGPNWERIFLLKPEILETGQSLAKYEEVTQLALSEAAQFEADAHSSAEDSRDPADDLELDSQISFDYHQKKSLNRIHIVDATTLASDGPDAGKVLIVFFDEFGQTVRYAREEADEAVENTALTNAHLDDHACWANAKIGELYQRGHPLGPPYSGNAGGRFVRH
;
A
#
# COMPACT_ATOMS: atom_id res chain seq x y z
N MET A 1 4.95 24.16 27.38
CA MET A 1 6.06 24.01 26.43
C MET A 1 5.51 23.22 25.26
N ALA A 2 5.41 23.82 24.07
CA ALA A 2 4.93 23.11 22.90
C ALA A 2 5.96 22.03 22.55
N ASN A 3 5.58 20.77 22.69
CA ASN A 3 6.36 19.64 22.21
C ASN A 3 6.38 19.79 20.69
N HIS A 4 7.45 20.34 20.12
CA HIS A 4 7.60 20.41 18.68
C HIS A 4 7.86 18.96 18.23
N GLN A 5 6.80 18.30 17.77
CA GLN A 5 6.90 16.97 17.19
C GLN A 5 7.92 17.04 16.06
N LYS A 6 8.96 16.20 16.14
CA LYS A 6 10.04 16.20 15.17
C LYS A 6 9.55 15.44 13.94
N ALA A 7 9.58 16.09 12.79
CA ALA A 7 9.22 15.46 11.53
C ALA A 7 10.10 14.23 11.27
N VAL A 8 9.46 13.09 11.02
CA VAL A 8 10.13 11.81 10.74
C VAL A 8 10.88 11.91 9.42
N LEU A 9 12.05 11.28 9.30
CA LEU A 9 12.77 11.14 8.04
C LEU A 9 12.40 9.82 7.36
N TYR A 10 12.05 9.84 6.07
CA TYR A 10 11.74 8.65 5.27
C TYR A 10 12.81 8.36 4.19
N GLN A 11 12.81 7.16 3.64
CA GLN A 11 13.71 6.78 2.53
C GLN A 11 13.41 7.61 1.29
N SER A 12 12.13 7.84 1.02
CA SER A 12 11.62 8.72 -0.03
C SER A 12 12.11 10.16 0.11
N ASP A 13 12.26 10.69 1.33
CA ASP A 13 12.81 12.03 1.55
C ASP A 13 14.30 12.09 1.12
N LEU A 14 15.09 11.05 1.41
CA LEU A 14 16.48 10.97 0.98
C LEU A 14 16.62 10.81 -0.53
N PHE A 15 15.72 10.03 -1.14
CA PHE A 15 15.64 9.93 -2.60
C PHE A 15 15.30 11.28 -3.24
N LEU A 16 14.32 11.99 -2.68
CA LEU A 16 13.94 13.32 -3.14
C LEU A 16 15.12 14.29 -3.08
N LEU A 17 15.84 14.30 -1.96
CA LEU A 17 17.02 15.15 -1.79
C LEU A 17 18.15 14.84 -2.77
N GLU A 18 18.35 13.56 -3.11
CA GLU A 18 19.36 13.16 -4.10
C GLU A 18 18.99 13.62 -5.51
N ARG A 19 17.70 13.56 -5.86
CA ARG A 19 17.22 13.82 -7.23
C ARG A 19 16.72 15.24 -7.47
N TRP A 20 16.64 16.08 -6.43
CA TRP A 20 16.13 17.43 -6.56
C TRP A 20 17.11 18.32 -7.35
N GLU A 21 16.56 19.03 -8.33
CA GLU A 21 17.26 20.01 -9.16
C GLU A 21 16.64 21.40 -8.95
N GLU A 22 17.37 22.29 -8.27
CA GLU A 22 16.88 23.66 -7.97
C GLU A 22 16.65 24.50 -9.23
N ASP A 23 17.45 24.26 -10.27
CA ASP A 23 17.37 24.98 -11.55
C ASP A 23 16.50 24.27 -12.59
N SER A 24 15.68 23.29 -12.16
CA SER A 24 14.81 22.54 -13.07
C SER A 24 13.79 23.47 -13.75
N PRO A 25 13.50 23.27 -15.06
CA PRO A 25 12.45 24.02 -15.74
C PRO A 25 11.03 23.60 -15.34
N LEU A 26 10.89 22.52 -14.57
CA LEU A 26 9.59 22.01 -14.10
C LEU A 26 9.08 22.83 -12.91
N SER A 27 7.76 22.84 -12.73
CA SER A 27 7.19 23.29 -11.45
C SER A 27 7.65 22.36 -10.32
N MET A 28 7.66 22.86 -9.08
CA MET A 28 8.04 22.05 -7.92
C MET A 28 7.19 20.77 -7.81
N GLU A 29 5.89 20.87 -8.08
CA GLU A 29 4.96 19.74 -8.05
C GLU A 29 5.27 18.72 -9.15
N ALA A 30 5.49 19.17 -10.39
CA ALA A 30 5.80 18.29 -11.51
C ALA A 30 7.15 17.58 -11.33
N GLN A 31 8.15 18.29 -10.80
CA GLN A 31 9.45 17.70 -10.47
C GLN A 31 9.32 16.65 -9.37
N ARG A 32 8.58 16.95 -8.30
CA ARG A 32 8.30 16.00 -7.22
C ARG A 32 7.58 14.76 -7.74
N GLU A 33 6.55 14.93 -8.55
CA GLU A 33 5.81 13.82 -9.15
C GLU A 33 6.70 12.95 -10.04
N GLN A 34 7.56 13.56 -10.85
CA GLN A 34 8.55 12.83 -11.65
C GLN A 34 9.51 12.02 -10.75
N ILE A 35 10.11 12.66 -9.75
CA ILE A 35 11.05 12.02 -8.83
C ILE A 35 10.36 10.86 -8.11
N PHE A 36 9.17 11.05 -7.57
CA PHE A 36 8.47 9.97 -6.86
C PHE A 36 7.98 8.87 -7.79
N SER A 37 7.60 9.18 -9.03
CA SER A 37 7.32 8.14 -10.03
C SER A 37 8.51 7.21 -10.23
N GLU A 38 9.74 7.72 -10.21
CA GLU A 38 10.95 6.89 -10.25
C GLU A 38 11.13 6.08 -8.95
N PHE A 39 10.89 6.69 -7.78
CA PHE A 39 10.97 6.00 -6.49
C PHE A 39 9.99 4.81 -6.38
N LEU A 40 8.79 4.93 -6.96
CA LEU A 40 7.80 3.86 -6.99
C LEU A 40 8.32 2.63 -7.76
N GLN A 41 9.17 2.80 -8.77
CA GLN A 41 9.71 1.69 -9.58
C GLN A 41 10.88 0.94 -8.92
N LEU A 42 11.44 1.46 -7.82
CA LEU A 42 12.63 0.86 -7.19
C LEU A 42 12.37 -0.46 -6.45
N GLY A 43 11.16 -0.63 -5.89
CA GLY A 43 10.83 -1.72 -4.97
C GLY A 43 11.74 -1.76 -3.74
N VAL A 44 11.67 -2.84 -2.94
CA VAL A 44 12.48 -2.97 -1.71
C VAL A 44 13.98 -2.93 -2.00
N ARG A 45 14.42 -3.61 -3.07
CA ARG A 45 15.85 -3.72 -3.42
C ARG A 45 16.44 -2.38 -3.84
N GLY A 46 15.75 -1.61 -4.68
CA GLY A 46 16.24 -0.29 -5.12
C GLY A 46 16.18 0.76 -4.00
N ARG A 47 15.31 0.58 -3.00
CA ARG A 47 15.19 1.49 -1.84
C ARG A 47 16.19 1.19 -0.72
N GLU A 48 16.80 0.00 -0.70
CA GLU A 48 17.77 -0.42 0.34
C GLU A 48 18.91 0.58 0.61
N PRO A 49 19.54 1.22 -0.40
CA PRO A 49 20.55 2.26 -0.14
C PRO A 49 20.02 3.41 0.71
N TYR A 50 18.80 3.87 0.46
CA TYR A 50 18.15 4.95 1.21
C TYR A 50 17.75 4.52 2.61
N ARG A 51 17.37 3.24 2.80
CA ARG A 51 17.16 2.66 4.14
C ARG A 51 18.43 2.67 4.98
N ILE A 52 19.56 2.30 4.37
CA ILE A 52 20.89 2.33 5.03
C ILE A 52 21.29 3.78 5.34
N GLN A 53 21.11 4.70 4.39
CA GLN A 53 21.39 6.12 4.58
C GLN A 53 20.54 6.70 5.73
N LYS A 54 19.23 6.45 5.77
CA LYS A 54 18.34 6.86 6.86
C LYS A 54 18.86 6.38 8.21
N ARG A 55 19.21 5.09 8.32
CA ARG A 55 19.78 4.52 9.56
C ARG A 55 21.03 5.27 10.02
N ASN A 56 21.87 5.75 9.10
CA ASN A 56 23.09 6.48 9.42
C ASN A 56 22.83 7.97 9.71
N ALA A 57 21.84 8.57 9.05
CA ALA A 57 21.49 9.98 9.16
C ALA A 57 20.70 10.30 10.43
N GLY A 58 19.87 9.37 10.91
CA GLY A 58 18.97 9.57 12.04
C GLY A 58 17.52 9.27 11.69
N SER A 59 16.62 9.50 12.63
CA SER A 59 15.19 9.18 12.47
C SER A 59 14.36 10.41 12.08
N TYR A 60 14.92 11.61 12.16
CA TYR A 60 14.19 12.85 12.02
C TYR A 60 14.82 13.76 10.97
N VAL A 61 14.00 14.57 10.31
CA VAL A 61 14.46 15.59 9.35
C VAL A 61 15.48 16.52 10.01
N ASN A 62 15.30 16.85 11.29
CA ASN A 62 16.21 17.71 12.05
C ASN A 62 17.61 17.11 12.25
N ASP A 63 17.80 15.82 11.97
CA ASP A 63 19.11 15.16 12.02
C ASP A 63 19.91 15.41 10.73
N LEU A 64 19.28 15.93 9.67
CA LEU A 64 19.93 16.28 8.39
C LEU A 64 20.66 17.63 8.45
N PRO A 65 21.55 17.94 7.48
CA PRO A 65 22.08 19.29 7.31
C PRO A 65 20.99 20.34 7.05
N ALA A 66 21.21 21.58 7.49
CA ALA A 66 20.21 22.67 7.40
C ALA A 66 19.63 22.88 5.99
N HIS A 67 20.47 22.85 4.95
CA HIS A 67 20.02 23.02 3.57
C HIS A 67 19.03 21.93 3.13
N SER A 68 19.22 20.68 3.59
CA SER A 68 18.31 19.57 3.31
C SER A 68 17.00 19.73 4.06
N GLN A 69 17.04 20.23 5.31
CA GLN A 69 15.84 20.54 6.09
C GLN A 69 15.00 21.61 5.42
N GLU A 70 15.63 22.71 4.99
CA GLU A 70 14.98 23.83 4.30
C GLU A 70 14.33 23.37 2.99
N LEU A 71 15.03 22.54 2.21
CA LEU A 71 14.50 21.98 0.99
C LEU A 71 13.26 21.11 1.29
N LEU A 72 13.39 20.12 2.18
CA LEU A 72 12.26 19.27 2.55
C LEU A 72 11.08 20.08 3.08
N GLN A 73 11.29 21.11 3.91
CA GLN A 73 10.20 21.94 4.41
C GLN A 73 9.39 22.60 3.28
N ARG A 74 10.02 22.91 2.14
CA ARG A 74 9.38 23.52 0.98
C ARG A 74 8.70 22.49 0.06
N VAL A 75 9.33 21.35 -0.18
CA VAL A 75 8.91 20.41 -1.23
C VAL A 75 8.14 19.19 -0.70
N ARG A 76 8.26 18.93 0.60
CA ARG A 76 7.54 17.86 1.29
C ARG A 76 6.10 18.30 1.48
N GLN A 77 5.23 17.80 0.62
CA GLN A 77 3.78 17.89 0.76
C GLN A 77 3.15 16.56 0.38
N PRO A 78 2.02 16.18 1.00
CA PRO A 78 1.40 16.81 2.17
C PRO A 78 2.10 16.45 3.49
N ASN A 79 2.05 17.37 4.47
CA ASN A 79 2.68 17.20 5.80
C ASN A 79 1.78 16.47 6.81
N ILE A 80 0.49 16.32 6.54
CA ILE A 80 -0.47 15.64 7.43
C ILE A 80 -0.10 14.15 7.54
N GLY A 81 -0.10 13.59 8.74
CA GLY A 81 0.17 12.18 9.01
C GLY A 81 1.60 11.67 8.76
N ARG A 82 2.57 12.54 8.42
CA ARG A 82 3.99 12.16 8.26
C ARG A 82 4.76 12.05 9.57
N ASP A 83 4.12 12.37 10.69
CA ASP A 83 4.75 12.33 12.01
C ASP A 83 4.56 10.98 12.72
N ILE A 84 3.89 10.03 12.08
CA ILE A 84 3.61 8.73 12.67
C ILE A 84 4.64 7.71 12.17
N VAL A 85 5.60 7.44 13.06
CA VAL A 85 6.56 6.34 12.93
C VAL A 85 5.86 5.07 13.39
N ASN A 86 5.12 4.40 12.52
CA ASN A 86 4.87 2.99 12.78
C ASN A 86 4.49 2.22 11.52
N ASP A 87 5.03 1.01 11.43
CA ASP A 87 4.68 -0.05 10.46
C ASP A 87 3.21 -0.54 10.63
N GLN A 88 2.36 0.27 11.26
CA GLN A 88 0.99 -0.03 11.69
C GLN A 88 -0.02 1.05 11.27
N LEU A 89 0.43 2.15 10.64
CA LEU A 89 -0.52 3.16 10.18
C LEU A 89 -1.24 2.66 8.92
N ILE A 90 -2.51 2.34 9.07
CA ILE A 90 -3.41 2.04 7.95
C ILE A 90 -4.09 3.34 7.57
N LEU A 91 -3.82 3.79 6.35
CA LEU A 91 -4.41 5.02 5.85
C LEU A 91 -5.83 4.79 5.38
N TRP A 92 -6.67 5.77 5.69
CA TRP A 92 -8.00 5.92 5.15
C TRP A 92 -7.99 7.04 4.11
N LEU A 93 -8.42 6.74 2.89
CA LEU A 93 -8.35 7.65 1.75
C LEU A 93 -9.76 7.87 1.19
N ARG A 94 -10.24 9.10 1.27
CA ARG A 94 -11.44 9.51 0.53
C ARG A 94 -11.03 9.92 -0.89
N THR A 95 -11.72 9.39 -1.89
CA THR A 95 -11.42 9.69 -3.31
C THR A 95 -12.58 10.33 -4.07
N TYR A 96 -13.74 10.48 -3.43
CA TYR A 96 -14.96 10.99 -4.04
C TYR A 96 -15.64 12.05 -3.16
N TYR A 97 -15.99 13.19 -3.75
CA TYR A 97 -16.33 14.44 -3.06
C TYR A 97 -17.56 15.15 -3.67
N ALA A 98 -18.49 14.41 -4.26
CA ALA A 98 -19.70 15.03 -4.80
C ALA A 98 -20.65 15.43 -3.65
N ASP A 99 -21.42 16.51 -3.84
CA ASP A 99 -22.34 17.04 -2.82
C ASP A 99 -23.35 15.99 -2.31
N ASP A 100 -23.77 15.07 -3.17
CA ASP A 100 -24.70 13.98 -2.83
C ASP A 100 -24.06 12.87 -1.99
N SER A 101 -22.73 12.83 -1.90
CA SER A 101 -21.96 11.87 -1.12
C SER A 101 -21.71 12.31 0.33
N GLU A 102 -21.84 13.60 0.64
CA GLU A 102 -21.55 14.15 1.98
C GLU A 102 -22.36 13.48 3.10
N PRO A 103 -23.68 13.22 2.95
CA PRO A 103 -24.43 12.55 4.03
C PRO A 103 -23.88 11.15 4.37
N ALA A 104 -23.47 10.37 3.35
CA ALA A 104 -22.89 9.05 3.57
C ALA A 104 -21.49 9.15 4.18
N TRP A 105 -20.70 10.14 3.75
CA TRP A 105 -19.39 10.42 4.32
C TRP A 105 -19.50 10.81 5.79
N ASP A 106 -20.39 11.74 6.14
CA ASP A 106 -20.60 12.21 7.50
C ASP A 106 -20.98 11.05 8.43
N THR A 107 -21.84 10.14 7.98
CA THR A 107 -22.17 8.92 8.76
C THR A 107 -20.92 8.08 9.03
N ILE A 108 -20.15 7.72 7.99
CA ILE A 108 -18.94 6.89 8.18
C ILE A 108 -17.91 7.63 9.06
N TYR A 109 -17.71 8.92 8.82
CA TYR A 109 -16.72 9.72 9.51
C TYR A 109 -17.05 9.92 11.00
N GLU A 110 -18.27 10.40 11.31
CA GLU A 110 -18.68 10.72 12.67
C GLU A 110 -19.04 9.48 13.50
N GLU A 111 -19.64 8.45 12.89
CA GLU A 111 -20.09 7.27 13.62
C GLU A 111 -18.98 6.22 13.78
N GLU A 112 -18.13 6.06 12.77
CA GLU A 112 -17.10 5.01 12.76
C GLU A 112 -15.69 5.59 12.94
N MET A 113 -15.25 6.48 12.05
CA MET A 113 -13.83 6.87 11.98
C MET A 113 -13.36 7.67 13.20
N THR A 114 -14.06 8.73 13.58
CA THR A 114 -13.64 9.64 14.68
C THR A 114 -13.56 8.98 16.05
N ARG A 115 -14.19 7.81 16.23
CA ARG A 115 -14.15 7.06 17.49
C ARG A 115 -12.87 6.26 17.68
N PHE A 116 -12.25 5.84 16.58
CA PHE A 116 -11.18 4.83 16.60
C PHE A 116 -9.91 5.28 15.86
N LEU A 117 -10.02 6.24 14.95
CA LEU A 117 -8.93 6.70 14.11
C LEU A 117 -8.42 8.06 14.56
N GLU A 118 -7.11 8.25 14.45
CA GLU A 118 -6.49 9.57 14.59
C GLU A 118 -6.71 10.36 13.28
N GLU A 119 -6.89 11.67 13.39
CA GLU A 119 -7.13 12.56 12.22
C GLU A 119 -6.02 12.42 11.16
N ASP A 120 -4.78 12.20 11.60
CA ASP A 120 -3.61 11.98 10.77
C ASP A 120 -3.64 10.68 9.94
N MET A 121 -4.56 9.76 10.24
CA MET A 121 -4.80 8.54 9.44
C MET A 121 -5.72 8.79 8.26
N ILE A 122 -6.42 9.92 8.23
CA ILE A 122 -7.52 10.20 7.32
C ILE A 122 -7.11 11.22 6.26
N CYS A 123 -6.98 10.75 5.02
CA CYS A 123 -6.71 11.56 3.84
C CYS A 123 -8.03 12.03 3.22
N ASN A 124 -8.52 13.21 3.65
CA ASN A 124 -9.84 13.77 3.27
C ASN A 124 -9.79 15.18 2.63
N ASP A 125 -8.62 15.70 2.23
CA ASP A 125 -8.54 16.96 1.47
C ASP A 125 -8.88 16.74 -0.02
N GLU A 126 -10.03 17.26 -0.48
CA GLU A 126 -10.48 17.16 -1.87
C GLU A 126 -9.43 17.66 -2.87
N SER A 127 -8.74 18.76 -2.54
CA SER A 127 -7.75 19.37 -3.44
C SER A 127 -6.52 18.49 -3.67
N LEU A 128 -6.31 17.51 -2.79
CA LEU A 128 -5.17 16.60 -2.83
C LEU A 128 -5.56 15.18 -3.23
N TYR A 129 -6.73 14.70 -2.81
CA TYR A 129 -7.06 13.27 -2.84
C TYR A 129 -8.26 12.91 -3.72
N ASN A 130 -8.85 13.87 -4.45
CA ASN A 130 -9.92 13.61 -5.41
C ASN A 130 -9.38 12.89 -6.67
N PHE A 131 -9.02 11.62 -6.49
CA PHE A 131 -8.43 10.75 -7.51
C PHE A 131 -9.48 9.95 -8.29
N GLY A 132 -10.72 9.93 -7.82
CA GLY A 132 -11.74 8.99 -8.29
C GLY A 132 -11.20 7.55 -8.21
N PRO A 133 -11.25 6.77 -9.31
CA PRO A 133 -10.80 5.38 -9.30
C PRO A 133 -9.27 5.22 -9.22
N ASN A 134 -8.48 6.27 -9.47
CA ASN A 134 -7.01 6.19 -9.54
C ASN A 134 -6.37 6.41 -8.16
N TRP A 135 -6.86 5.70 -7.14
CA TRP A 135 -6.45 5.87 -5.76
C TRP A 135 -4.93 5.66 -5.56
N GLU A 136 -4.27 4.88 -6.42
CA GLU A 136 -2.84 4.59 -6.40
C GLU A 136 -1.98 5.85 -6.54
N ARG A 137 -2.55 6.96 -7.03
CA ARG A 137 -1.90 8.28 -7.03
C ARG A 137 -1.50 8.74 -5.64
N ILE A 138 -2.08 8.18 -4.58
CA ILE A 138 -1.65 8.43 -3.20
C ILE A 138 -0.16 8.12 -3.00
N PHE A 139 0.40 7.14 -3.70
CA PHE A 139 1.81 6.78 -3.56
C PHE A 139 2.75 7.86 -4.12
N LEU A 140 2.28 8.73 -5.01
CA LEU A 140 3.03 9.90 -5.47
C LEU A 140 3.03 11.04 -4.44
N LEU A 141 2.01 11.12 -3.59
CA LEU A 141 1.92 12.11 -2.52
C LEU A 141 2.58 11.62 -1.23
N LYS A 142 2.46 10.32 -0.96
CA LYS A 142 2.92 9.65 0.26
C LYS A 142 3.72 8.38 -0.09
N PRO A 143 4.87 8.51 -0.78
CA PRO A 143 5.70 7.37 -1.17
C PRO A 143 6.23 6.57 0.03
N GLU A 144 6.28 7.19 1.22
CA GLU A 144 6.67 6.54 2.47
C GLU A 144 5.79 5.34 2.85
N ILE A 145 4.56 5.26 2.34
CA ILE A 145 3.64 4.12 2.53
C ILE A 145 4.23 2.82 1.95
N LEU A 146 5.08 2.94 0.92
CA LEU A 146 5.73 1.80 0.26
C LEU A 146 7.09 1.45 0.89
N GLU A 147 7.43 2.03 2.03
CA GLU A 147 8.66 1.69 2.74
C GLU A 147 8.45 0.49 3.66
N THR A 148 9.44 -0.40 3.69
CA THR A 148 9.49 -1.51 4.66
C THR A 148 10.47 -1.19 5.79
N GLY A 149 10.07 -1.50 7.02
CA GLY A 149 10.97 -1.53 8.18
C GLY A 149 11.94 -2.72 8.16
N GLN A 150 11.65 -3.75 7.34
CA GLN A 150 12.48 -4.95 7.23
C GLN A 150 13.79 -4.67 6.46
N SER A 151 14.81 -5.50 6.71
CA SER A 151 16.00 -5.49 5.86
C SER A 151 15.71 -6.20 4.53
N LEU A 152 16.40 -5.80 3.45
CA LEU A 152 16.31 -6.47 2.16
C LEU A 152 16.49 -7.99 2.28
N ALA A 153 17.51 -8.43 3.02
CA ALA A 153 17.77 -9.85 3.22
C ALA A 153 16.58 -10.59 3.87
N LYS A 154 15.90 -9.96 4.84
CA LYS A 154 14.75 -10.57 5.50
C LYS A 154 13.52 -10.59 4.58
N TYR A 155 13.27 -9.48 3.88
CA TYR A 155 12.18 -9.38 2.93
C TYR A 155 12.31 -10.43 1.82
N GLU A 156 13.52 -10.60 1.26
CA GLU A 156 13.79 -11.60 0.22
C GLU A 156 13.69 -13.03 0.73
N GLU A 157 14.21 -13.33 1.92
CA GLU A 157 14.08 -14.64 2.56
C GLU A 157 12.60 -15.03 2.71
N VAL A 158 11.79 -14.15 3.31
CA VAL A 158 10.36 -14.40 3.57
C VAL A 158 9.59 -14.58 2.27
N THR A 159 9.85 -13.71 1.28
CA THR A 159 9.18 -13.79 -0.03
C THR A 159 9.53 -15.06 -0.79
N GLN A 160 10.82 -15.44 -0.82
CA GLN A 160 11.27 -16.62 -1.54
C GLN A 160 10.79 -17.92 -0.89
N LEU A 161 10.74 -17.96 0.45
CA LEU A 161 10.17 -19.09 1.18
C LEU A 161 8.70 -19.28 0.81
N ALA A 162 7.89 -18.21 0.91
CA ALA A 162 6.46 -18.29 0.60
C ALA A 162 6.19 -18.64 -0.87
N LEU A 163 6.99 -18.13 -1.81
CA LEU A 163 6.90 -18.50 -3.22
C LEU A 163 7.24 -19.99 -3.45
N SER A 164 8.24 -20.50 -2.74
CA SER A 164 8.63 -21.92 -2.83
C SER A 164 7.55 -22.84 -2.25
N GLU A 165 6.94 -22.45 -1.14
CA GLU A 165 5.82 -23.17 -0.52
C GLU A 165 4.60 -23.18 -1.43
N ALA A 166 4.25 -22.04 -2.05
CA ALA A 166 3.18 -21.95 -3.03
C ALA A 166 3.44 -22.84 -4.25
N ALA A 167 4.67 -22.86 -4.78
CA ALA A 167 5.05 -23.72 -5.90
C ALA A 167 5.00 -25.22 -5.55
N GLN A 168 5.37 -25.58 -4.33
CA GLN A 168 5.29 -26.97 -3.85
C GLN A 168 3.84 -27.40 -3.68
N PHE A 169 3.01 -26.57 -3.04
CA PHE A 169 1.59 -26.84 -2.86
C PHE A 169 0.87 -26.96 -4.21
N GLU A 170 1.20 -26.09 -5.17
CA GLU A 170 0.73 -26.21 -6.56
C GLU A 170 1.08 -27.58 -7.16
N ALA A 171 2.34 -28.01 -7.06
CA ALA A 171 2.79 -29.29 -7.62
C ALA A 171 2.07 -30.48 -6.98
N ASP A 172 1.91 -30.46 -5.65
CA ASP A 172 1.20 -31.51 -4.91
C ASP A 172 -0.28 -31.55 -5.30
N ALA A 173 -0.92 -30.39 -5.44
CA ALA A 173 -2.31 -30.28 -5.88
C ALA A 173 -2.51 -30.80 -7.31
N HIS A 174 -1.58 -30.56 -8.23
CA HIS A 174 -1.66 -31.08 -9.61
C HIS A 174 -1.41 -32.59 -9.67
N SER A 175 -0.50 -33.12 -8.85
CA SER A 175 -0.25 -34.57 -8.77
C SER A 175 -1.43 -35.36 -8.22
N SER A 176 -2.28 -34.71 -7.41
CA SER A 176 -3.45 -35.31 -6.76
C SER A 176 -4.74 -35.12 -7.58
N ALA A 177 -4.69 -34.39 -8.68
CA ALA A 177 -5.84 -34.11 -9.55
C ALA A 177 -6.04 -35.24 -10.57
N GLU A 178 -6.79 -36.28 -10.23
CA GLU A 178 -7.28 -37.24 -11.23
C GLU A 178 -8.41 -36.56 -12.04
N ASP A 179 -8.10 -36.18 -13.29
CA ASP A 179 -8.97 -35.70 -14.38
C ASP A 179 -10.47 -35.51 -14.04
N SER A 180 -10.87 -34.31 -13.59
CA SER A 180 -12.21 -33.66 -13.77
C SER A 180 -12.48 -32.54 -12.74
N ARG A 181 -11.58 -31.56 -12.58
CA ARG A 181 -11.87 -30.41 -11.71
C ARG A 181 -12.85 -29.44 -12.35
N ASP A 182 -13.83 -29.00 -11.57
CA ASP A 182 -14.74 -27.91 -11.96
C ASP A 182 -13.95 -26.58 -11.97
N PRO A 183 -14.19 -25.67 -12.93
CA PRO A 183 -13.62 -24.33 -12.91
C PRO A 183 -13.79 -23.56 -11.58
N ALA A 184 -14.84 -23.82 -10.80
CA ALA A 184 -15.02 -23.23 -9.47
C ALA A 184 -13.99 -23.77 -8.45
N ASP A 185 -13.68 -25.07 -8.53
CA ASP A 185 -12.67 -25.71 -7.68
C ASP A 185 -11.26 -25.17 -8.01
N ASP A 186 -11.02 -24.82 -9.28
CA ASP A 186 -9.75 -24.23 -9.72
C ASP A 186 -9.53 -22.82 -9.15
N LEU A 187 -10.58 -22.00 -9.02
CA LEU A 187 -10.50 -20.67 -8.40
C LEU A 187 -10.26 -20.74 -6.90
N GLU A 188 -10.93 -21.68 -6.21
CA GLU A 188 -10.72 -21.91 -4.78
C GLU A 188 -9.29 -22.42 -4.52
N LEU A 189 -8.81 -23.33 -5.37
CA LEU A 189 -7.45 -23.85 -5.31
C LEU A 189 -6.42 -22.74 -5.58
N ASP A 190 -6.63 -21.87 -6.57
CA ASP A 190 -5.73 -20.73 -6.83
C ASP A 190 -5.64 -19.78 -5.64
N SER A 191 -6.77 -19.54 -4.98
CA SER A 191 -6.84 -18.76 -3.75
C SER A 191 -6.01 -19.39 -2.64
N GLN A 192 -6.10 -20.73 -2.46
CA GLN A 192 -5.35 -21.48 -1.45
C GLN A 192 -3.85 -21.55 -1.76
N ILE A 193 -3.47 -21.89 -3.00
CA ILE A 193 -2.07 -21.95 -3.45
C ILE A 193 -1.36 -20.62 -3.19
N SER A 194 -2.05 -19.52 -3.49
CA SER A 194 -1.44 -18.19 -3.48
C SER A 194 -1.61 -17.44 -2.16
N PHE A 195 -2.33 -18.01 -1.19
CA PHE A 195 -2.75 -17.33 0.04
C PHE A 195 -1.57 -16.77 0.83
N ASP A 196 -0.65 -17.64 1.25
CA ASP A 196 0.50 -17.25 2.07
C ASP A 196 1.49 -16.39 1.27
N TYR A 197 1.70 -16.72 -0.01
CA TYR A 197 2.53 -15.93 -0.91
C TYR A 197 2.02 -14.50 -1.03
N HIS A 198 0.73 -14.31 -1.27
CA HIS A 198 0.10 -12.99 -1.32
C HIS A 198 0.25 -12.25 0.02
N GLN A 199 0.09 -12.94 1.15
CA GLN A 199 0.23 -12.32 2.47
C GLN A 199 1.66 -11.81 2.67
N LYS A 200 2.67 -12.61 2.30
CA LYS A 200 4.08 -12.23 2.42
C LYS A 200 4.49 -11.17 1.39
N LYS A 201 3.80 -11.11 0.25
CA LYS A 201 3.99 -10.06 -0.76
C LYS A 201 3.32 -8.74 -0.41
N SER A 202 2.25 -8.77 0.36
CA SER A 202 1.54 -7.57 0.78
C SER A 202 2.38 -6.78 1.78
N LEU A 203 2.90 -5.63 1.34
CA LEU A 203 3.70 -4.76 2.18
C LEU A 203 2.84 -4.10 3.25
N ASN A 204 1.70 -3.54 2.86
CA ASN A 204 0.73 -2.91 3.75
C ASN A 204 -0.66 -2.91 3.06
N ARG A 205 -1.62 -2.19 3.63
CA ARG A 205 -2.95 -1.99 3.05
C ARG A 205 -3.41 -0.54 3.20
N ILE A 206 -4.38 -0.16 2.37
CA ILE A 206 -5.07 1.13 2.41
C ILE A 206 -6.58 0.89 2.40
N HIS A 207 -7.30 1.71 3.16
CA HIS A 207 -8.76 1.72 3.22
C HIS A 207 -9.27 2.89 2.41
N ILE A 208 -10.15 2.63 1.45
CA ILE A 208 -10.58 3.61 0.46
C ILE A 208 -12.08 3.81 0.56
N VAL A 209 -12.47 5.07 0.76
CA VAL A 209 -13.84 5.53 0.70
C VAL A 209 -14.04 6.18 -0.68
N ASP A 210 -14.55 5.38 -1.61
CA ASP A 210 -14.76 5.76 -3.00
C ASP A 210 -16.23 6.08 -3.31
N ALA A 211 -16.52 6.39 -4.57
CA ALA A 211 -17.89 6.64 -5.02
C ALA A 211 -18.85 5.47 -4.80
N THR A 212 -18.34 4.23 -4.76
CA THR A 212 -19.16 3.04 -4.50
C THR A 212 -19.49 2.93 -3.01
N THR A 213 -18.51 3.17 -2.14
CA THR A 213 -18.71 3.22 -0.68
C THR A 213 -19.74 4.30 -0.31
N LEU A 214 -19.67 5.47 -0.94
CA LEU A 214 -20.55 6.60 -0.66
C LEU A 214 -21.86 6.60 -1.46
N ALA A 215 -22.14 5.55 -2.24
CA ALA A 215 -23.39 5.44 -2.97
C ALA A 215 -24.59 5.30 -2.00
N SER A 216 -25.74 5.84 -2.40
CA SER A 216 -26.97 5.73 -1.60
C SER A 216 -27.58 4.32 -1.60
N ASP A 217 -27.26 3.52 -2.62
CA ASP A 217 -27.77 2.18 -2.83
C ASP A 217 -26.77 1.31 -3.61
N GLY A 218 -27.03 0.00 -3.61
CA GLY A 218 -26.18 -0.99 -4.24
C GLY A 218 -25.62 -2.00 -3.23
N PRO A 219 -25.14 -3.15 -3.71
CA PRO A 219 -24.64 -4.23 -2.85
C PRO A 219 -23.39 -3.84 -2.04
N ASP A 220 -22.71 -2.78 -2.46
CA ASP A 220 -21.44 -2.31 -1.92
C ASP A 220 -21.51 -0.87 -1.35
N ALA A 221 -22.71 -0.27 -1.32
CA ALA A 221 -22.95 0.98 -0.62
C ALA A 221 -22.66 0.81 0.88
N GLY A 222 -21.96 1.76 1.49
CA GLY A 222 -21.49 1.68 2.88
C GLY A 222 -20.24 0.80 3.08
N LYS A 223 -19.78 0.07 2.05
CA LYS A 223 -18.62 -0.82 2.19
C LYS A 223 -17.33 -0.18 1.72
N VAL A 224 -16.37 -0.09 2.64
CA VAL A 224 -15.03 0.44 2.43
C VAL A 224 -14.22 -0.54 1.58
N LEU A 225 -13.51 -0.01 0.58
CA LEU A 225 -12.61 -0.81 -0.24
C LEU A 225 -11.26 -0.96 0.48
N ILE A 226 -10.91 -2.18 0.88
CA ILE A 226 -9.62 -2.51 1.49
C ILE A 226 -8.71 -3.07 0.41
N VAL A 227 -7.55 -2.45 0.21
CA VAL A 227 -6.57 -2.87 -0.79
C VAL A 227 -5.25 -3.21 -0.12
N PHE A 228 -4.83 -4.46 -0.26
CA PHE A 228 -3.49 -4.92 0.10
C PHE A 228 -2.57 -4.74 -1.11
N PHE A 229 -1.42 -4.11 -0.90
CA PHE A 229 -0.52 -3.76 -1.99
C PHE A 229 0.93 -4.21 -1.73
N ASP A 230 1.68 -4.40 -2.81
CA ASP A 230 3.08 -4.83 -2.79
C ASP A 230 4.06 -3.64 -2.69
N GLU A 231 5.36 -3.92 -2.81
CA GLU A 231 6.42 -2.93 -2.75
C GLU A 231 6.38 -1.89 -3.89
N PHE A 232 5.63 -2.12 -4.95
CA PHE A 232 5.45 -1.21 -6.09
C PHE A 232 4.06 -0.55 -6.07
N GLY A 233 3.27 -0.75 -5.01
CA GLY A 233 1.90 -0.26 -4.90
C GLY A 233 0.90 -1.04 -5.77
N GLN A 234 1.29 -2.21 -6.30
CA GLN A 234 0.37 -3.06 -7.06
C GLN A 234 -0.59 -3.76 -6.13
N THR A 235 -1.85 -3.87 -6.53
CA THR A 235 -2.86 -4.60 -5.76
C THR A 235 -2.54 -6.09 -5.73
N VAL A 236 -2.33 -6.62 -4.54
CA VAL A 236 -2.17 -8.06 -4.28
C VAL A 236 -3.54 -8.71 -4.12
N ARG A 237 -4.34 -8.14 -3.21
CA ARG A 237 -5.70 -8.57 -2.88
C ARG A 237 -6.55 -7.36 -2.52
N TYR A 238 -7.85 -7.45 -2.74
CA TYR A 238 -8.80 -6.42 -2.32
C TYR A 238 -10.15 -7.00 -1.92
N ALA A 239 -10.81 -6.34 -0.98
CA ALA A 239 -12.13 -6.70 -0.50
C ALA A 239 -12.96 -5.45 -0.24
N ARG A 240 -14.28 -5.63 -0.19
CA ARG A 240 -15.19 -4.62 0.35
C ARG A 240 -15.77 -5.13 1.66
N GLU A 241 -15.70 -4.30 2.68
CA GLU A 241 -16.08 -4.64 4.03
C GLU A 241 -16.93 -3.51 4.62
N GLU A 242 -17.85 -3.83 5.52
CA GLU A 242 -18.67 -2.81 6.19
C GLU A 242 -17.75 -1.81 6.92
N ALA A 243 -18.18 -0.55 6.99
CA ALA A 243 -17.31 0.53 7.50
C ALA A 243 -16.87 0.30 8.96
N ASP A 244 -17.74 -0.24 9.80
CA ASP A 244 -17.45 -0.60 11.20
C ASP A 244 -16.39 -1.71 11.29
N GLU A 245 -16.56 -2.81 10.54
CA GLU A 245 -15.60 -3.91 10.44
C GLU A 245 -14.24 -3.44 9.90
N ALA A 246 -14.23 -2.57 8.87
CA ALA A 246 -13.00 -1.98 8.34
C ALA A 246 -12.26 -1.12 9.39
N VAL A 247 -13.00 -0.37 10.21
CA VAL A 247 -12.43 0.40 11.32
C VAL A 247 -11.86 -0.52 12.39
N GLU A 248 -12.54 -1.58 12.79
CA GLU A 248 -11.99 -2.57 13.72
C GLU A 248 -10.70 -3.21 13.18
N ASN A 249 -10.73 -3.59 11.90
CA ASN A 249 -9.59 -4.18 11.22
C ASN A 249 -8.40 -3.21 11.15
N THR A 250 -8.60 -1.89 11.16
CA THR A 250 -7.51 -0.88 11.14
C THR A 250 -6.52 -1.07 12.29
N ALA A 251 -6.96 -1.52 13.46
CA ALA A 251 -6.09 -1.76 14.62
C ALA A 251 -5.18 -2.99 14.47
N LEU A 252 -5.42 -3.84 13.45
CA LEU A 252 -4.69 -5.09 13.23
C LEU A 252 -3.58 -4.92 12.19
N THR A 253 -2.44 -5.57 12.41
CA THR A 253 -1.43 -5.68 11.36
C THR A 253 -1.86 -6.70 10.31
N ASN A 254 -1.33 -6.62 9.08
CA ASN A 254 -1.67 -7.57 8.01
C ASN A 254 -1.48 -9.04 8.40
N ALA A 255 -0.51 -9.33 9.28
CA ALA A 255 -0.23 -10.69 9.75
C ALA A 255 -1.33 -11.27 10.65
N HIS A 256 -2.23 -10.45 11.18
CA HIS A 256 -3.36 -10.88 12.03
C HIS A 256 -4.69 -10.90 11.26
N LEU A 257 -4.67 -10.62 9.95
CA LEU A 257 -5.87 -10.60 9.12
C LEU A 257 -6.06 -11.88 8.31
N ASP A 258 -5.20 -12.88 8.45
CA ASP A 258 -5.31 -14.16 7.72
C ASP A 258 -6.68 -14.82 7.86
N ASP A 259 -7.22 -14.86 9.07
CA ASP A 259 -8.55 -15.44 9.34
C ASP A 259 -9.71 -14.43 9.18
N HIS A 260 -9.42 -13.16 8.86
CA HIS A 260 -10.45 -12.13 8.68
C HIS A 260 -11.06 -12.15 7.27
N ALA A 261 -12.35 -11.84 7.19
CA ALA A 261 -13.10 -11.88 5.93
C ALA A 261 -12.48 -10.97 4.85
N CYS A 262 -11.95 -9.80 5.23
CA CYS A 262 -11.27 -8.87 4.34
C CYS A 262 -10.03 -9.44 3.64
N TRP A 263 -9.44 -10.51 4.16
CA TRP A 263 -8.33 -11.22 3.52
C TRP A 263 -8.79 -12.55 2.94
N ALA A 264 -9.50 -13.37 3.72
CA ALA A 264 -9.93 -14.71 3.34
C ALA A 264 -10.82 -14.72 2.09
N ASN A 265 -11.74 -13.75 2.00
CA ASN A 265 -12.68 -13.62 0.90
C ASN A 265 -12.24 -12.57 -0.14
N ALA A 266 -11.02 -12.03 -0.01
CA ALA A 266 -10.53 -11.00 -0.89
C ALA A 266 -10.35 -11.53 -2.32
N LYS A 267 -10.70 -10.68 -3.29
CA LYS A 267 -10.40 -10.92 -4.70
C LYS A 267 -8.91 -10.74 -4.95
N ILE A 268 -8.35 -11.57 -5.81
CA ILE A 268 -6.95 -11.49 -6.22
C ILE A 268 -6.78 -10.33 -7.21
N GLY A 269 -5.77 -9.49 -6.98
CA GLY A 269 -5.40 -8.40 -7.88
C GLY A 269 -4.90 -8.91 -9.22
N GLU A 270 -5.12 -8.14 -10.30
CA GLU A 270 -4.91 -8.57 -11.68
C GLU A 270 -3.53 -9.21 -11.95
N LEU A 271 -2.45 -8.58 -11.50
CA LEU A 271 -1.08 -9.08 -11.73
C LEU A 271 -0.77 -10.40 -11.01
N TYR A 272 -1.56 -10.73 -10.00
CA TYR A 272 -1.43 -11.92 -9.16
C TYR A 272 -2.39 -13.04 -9.57
N GLN A 273 -3.25 -12.81 -10.56
CA GLN A 273 -4.13 -13.84 -11.09
C GLN A 273 -3.35 -14.88 -11.89
N ARG A 274 -3.92 -16.08 -12.02
CA ARG A 274 -3.32 -17.16 -12.80
C ARG A 274 -2.98 -16.68 -14.22
N GLY A 275 -1.77 -16.98 -14.68
CA GLY A 275 -1.25 -16.61 -15.99
C GLY A 275 -0.62 -15.22 -16.06
N HIS A 276 -0.70 -14.42 -15.00
CA HIS A 276 -0.02 -13.12 -14.90
C HIS A 276 1.37 -13.27 -14.24
N PRO A 277 2.27 -12.26 -14.38
CA PRO A 277 3.66 -12.39 -13.98
C PRO A 277 3.91 -12.67 -12.49
N LEU A 278 2.96 -12.35 -11.62
CA LEU A 278 3.06 -12.55 -10.17
C LEU A 278 2.07 -13.59 -9.65
N GLY A 279 1.30 -14.24 -10.53
CA GLY A 279 0.34 -15.29 -10.18
C GLY A 279 0.81 -16.70 -10.58
N PRO A 280 0.02 -17.73 -10.27
CA PRO A 280 0.37 -19.11 -10.64
C PRO A 280 0.30 -19.32 -12.17
N PRO A 281 0.98 -20.32 -12.75
CA PRO A 281 1.82 -21.29 -12.07
C PRO A 281 3.16 -20.69 -11.60
N TYR A 282 3.53 -20.97 -10.35
CA TYR A 282 4.80 -20.50 -9.78
C TYR A 282 5.98 -21.40 -10.16
N SER A 283 5.68 -22.64 -10.53
CA SER A 283 6.65 -23.68 -10.91
C SER A 283 7.15 -23.55 -12.38
N GLY A 284 6.54 -22.70 -13.21
CA GLY A 284 6.87 -22.54 -14.63
C GLY A 284 7.65 -21.26 -14.93
N ASN A 285 8.97 -21.37 -15.09
CA ASN A 285 9.81 -20.21 -15.44
C ASN A 285 9.56 -19.78 -16.91
N ALA A 286 8.63 -18.84 -17.12
CA ALA A 286 8.48 -18.09 -18.37
C ALA A 286 8.20 -16.61 -18.08
N GLY A 287 9.24 -15.85 -17.70
CA GLY A 287 9.27 -14.41 -17.99
C GLY A 287 9.58 -13.46 -16.84
N GLY A 288 10.79 -13.51 -16.31
CA GLY A 288 11.40 -12.38 -15.63
C GLY A 288 12.36 -12.84 -14.54
N ARG A 289 13.67 -12.89 -14.79
CA ARG A 289 14.50 -11.76 -14.33
C ARG A 289 13.64 -10.67 -13.68
N PHE A 290 13.60 -10.64 -12.36
CA PHE A 290 13.25 -9.44 -11.60
C PHE A 290 14.31 -8.37 -11.93
N VAL A 291 14.20 -7.80 -13.13
CA VAL A 291 14.93 -6.63 -13.61
C VAL A 291 13.88 -5.80 -14.33
N ARG A 292 13.13 -5.01 -13.56
CA ARG A 292 12.84 -3.67 -14.05
C ARG A 292 14.07 -2.83 -13.68
N HIS A 293 14.68 -2.26 -14.72
CA HIS A 293 15.78 -1.31 -14.60
C HIS A 293 15.35 -0.08 -13.82
#